data_AF-A0A2J1DX32-F1
#
_entry.id   AF-A0A2J1DX32-F1
#
_cell.length_a   1.000
_cell.length_b   1.000
_cell.length_c   1.000
_cell.angle_alpha   90.00
_cell.angle_beta   90.00
_cell.angle_gamma   90.00
#
_symmetry.space_group_name_H-M   'P 1'
#
loop_
_entity.id
_entity.type
_entity.pdbx_description
1 polymer ?
#
loop_
_entity_poly.entity_id
_entity_poly.type
_entity_poly.pdbx_seq_one_letter_code
_entity_poly.pdbx_strand_id
1 'polypeptide(L)' 'MIKNLPTLKGIKVASFDTRFSNPIVKIFGFAADRIAASLTQKGGQLLAPPTWFFVETEKGPLKEGELERAAAWAKELIK' A
#
# COMPACT_ATOMS: atom_id res chain seq x y z
N MET A 1 -4.07 1.98 -12.31
CA MET A 1 -3.54 3.35 -12.46
C MET A 1 -4.61 4.30 -12.02
N ILE A 2 -4.32 5.17 -11.05
CA ILE A 2 -5.31 6.10 -10.51
C ILE A 2 -5.49 7.22 -11.53
N LYS A 3 -6.57 7.13 -12.32
CA LYS A 3 -6.94 8.11 -13.33
C LYS A 3 -7.57 9.27 -12.55
N ASN A 4 -7.01 10.48 -12.64
CA ASN A 4 -7.48 11.73 -11.98
C ASN A 4 -6.89 12.09 -10.61
N LEU A 5 -5.61 11.78 -10.35
CA LEU A 5 -4.89 12.42 -9.24
C LEU A 5 -4.54 13.89 -9.57
N PRO A 6 -4.70 14.81 -8.61
CA PRO A 6 -4.14 16.16 -8.70
C PRO A 6 -2.60 16.10 -8.73
N THR A 7 -1.95 17.25 -8.95
CA THR A 7 -0.50 17.34 -8.70
C THR A 7 -0.22 17.10 -7.22
N LEU A 8 0.80 16.30 -6.92
CA LEU A 8 1.22 15.92 -5.57
C LEU A 8 2.63 16.42 -5.25
N LYS A 9 3.13 17.43 -6.00
CA LYS A 9 4.48 17.97 -5.81
C LYS A 9 4.70 18.42 -4.36
N GLY A 10 5.67 17.78 -3.69
CA GLY A 10 6.02 18.08 -2.30
C GLY A 10 5.07 17.46 -1.26
N ILE A 11 4.06 16.71 -1.69
CA ILE A 11 3.18 15.96 -0.79
C ILE A 11 3.84 14.62 -0.46
N LYS A 12 4.01 14.36 0.84
CA LYS A 12 4.45 13.07 1.36
C LYS A 12 3.35 12.02 1.16
N VAL A 13 3.68 10.85 0.62
CA VAL A 13 2.72 9.79 0.30
C VAL A 13 3.22 8.42 0.78
N ALA A 14 2.28 7.51 1.01
CA ALA A 14 2.54 6.10 1.28
C ALA A 14 1.41 5.26 0.66
N SER A 15 1.66 3.98 0.38
CA SER A 15 0.64 3.07 -0.15
C SER A 15 0.72 1.70 0.52
N PHE A 16 -0.44 1.05 0.63
CA PHE A 16 -0.55 -0.32 1.09
C PHE A 16 -1.71 -1.03 0.38
N ASP A 17 -1.70 -2.37 0.40
CA ASP A 17 -2.83 -3.21 0.03
C ASP A 17 -3.06 -4.35 1.03
N THR A 18 -4.18 -5.07 0.88
CA THR A 18 -4.41 -6.33 1.59
C THR A 18 -4.22 -7.50 0.65
N ARG A 19 -3.74 -8.62 1.19
CA ARG A 19 -3.47 -9.85 0.44
C ARG A 19 -4.08 -11.03 1.19
N PHE A 20 -4.74 -11.93 0.47
CA PHE A 20 -5.06 -13.27 0.96
C PHE A 20 -4.20 -14.28 0.19
N SER A 21 -4.00 -15.47 0.75
CA SER A 21 -3.14 -16.51 0.21
C SER A 21 -3.75 -17.21 -1.02
N ASN A 22 -3.95 -16.45 -2.10
CA ASN A 22 -4.30 -17.00 -3.41
C ASN A 22 -3.14 -16.77 -4.39
N PRO A 23 -2.45 -17.81 -4.87
CA PRO A 23 -1.25 -17.67 -5.70
C PRO A 23 -1.50 -17.01 -7.07
N ILE A 24 -2.75 -16.89 -7.50
CA ILE A 24 -3.15 -16.39 -8.83
C ILE A 24 -2.89 -14.88 -9.01
N VAL A 25 -2.77 -14.10 -7.92
CA VAL A 25 -2.59 -12.64 -8.00
C VAL A 25 -1.17 -12.20 -8.41
N LYS A 26 -0.23 -13.12 -8.63
CA LYS A 26 1.20 -12.79 -8.87
C LYS A 26 1.55 -12.37 -10.30
N ILE A 27 0.61 -12.40 -11.26
CA ILE A 27 0.95 -12.23 -12.68
C ILE A 27 1.05 -10.75 -13.12
N PHE A 28 0.41 -9.80 -12.41
CA PHE A 28 0.36 -8.39 -12.81
C PHE A 28 0.93 -7.39 -11.77
N GLY A 29 1.68 -7.89 -10.78
CA GLY A 29 2.14 -7.09 -9.63
C GLY A 29 1.01 -6.73 -8.66
N PHE A 30 1.37 -6.17 -7.49
CA PHE A 30 0.41 -5.88 -6.43
C PHE A 30 -0.15 -4.45 -6.53
N ALA A 31 -1.30 -4.22 -5.87
CA ALA A 31 -1.98 -2.93 -5.94
C ALA A 31 -1.15 -1.83 -5.28
N ALA A 32 -0.48 -2.14 -4.16
CA ALA A 32 0.36 -1.19 -3.43
C ALA A 32 1.44 -0.55 -4.32
N ASP A 33 2.12 -1.37 -5.14
CA ASP A 33 3.17 -0.92 -6.07
C ASP A 33 2.60 -0.01 -7.18
N ARG A 34 1.46 -0.40 -7.75
CA ARG A 34 0.79 0.36 -8.83
C ARG A 34 0.23 1.69 -8.33
N ILE A 35 -0.21 1.72 -7.07
CA ILE A 35 -0.64 2.94 -6.39
C ILE A 35 0.57 3.85 -6.16
N ALA A 36 1.66 3.32 -5.60
CA ALA A 36 2.89 4.11 -5.39
C ALA A 36 3.40 4.73 -6.69
N ALA A 37 3.47 3.95 -7.78
CA ALA A 37 3.86 4.46 -9.09
C ALA A 37 2.94 5.59 -9.59
N SER A 38 1.63 5.48 -9.37
CA SER A 38 0.68 6.55 -9.75
C SER A 38 0.90 7.82 -8.92
N LEU A 39 1.20 7.69 -7.63
CA LEU A 39 1.43 8.81 -6.71
C LEU A 39 2.76 9.53 -7.00
N THR A 40 3.84 8.78 -7.22
CA THR A 40 5.17 9.33 -7.54
C THR A 40 5.19 9.99 -8.91
N GLN A 41 4.49 9.43 -9.92
CA GLN A 41 4.32 10.06 -11.23
C GLN A 41 3.66 11.46 -11.14
N LYS A 42 2.89 11.71 -10.08
CA LYS A 42 2.25 13.01 -9.81
C LYS A 42 3.10 13.95 -8.96
N GLY A 43 4.33 13.58 -8.63
CA GLY A 43 5.27 14.39 -7.84
C GLY A 43 5.22 14.12 -6.33
N GLY A 44 4.48 13.10 -5.89
CA GLY A 44 4.44 12.68 -4.49
C GLY A 44 5.79 12.14 -4.03
N GLN A 45 6.16 12.46 -2.79
CA GLN A 45 7.37 11.98 -2.13
C GLN A 45 7.04 10.73 -1.32
N LEU A 46 7.48 9.57 -1.81
CA LEU A 46 7.21 8.31 -1.14
C LEU A 46 7.97 8.22 0.19
N LEU A 47 7.24 8.07 1.30
CA LEU A 47 7.80 8.02 2.66
C LEU A 47 8.44 6.68 3.02
N ALA A 48 7.90 5.60 2.46
CA ALA A 48 8.37 4.24 2.69
C ALA A 48 8.06 3.38 1.47
N PRO A 49 8.78 2.25 1.27
CA PRO A 49 8.39 1.27 0.27
C PRO A 49 6.92 0.86 0.41
N PRO A 50 6.22 0.55 -0.71
CA PRO A 50 4.85 0.04 -0.65
C PRO A 50 4.78 -1.19 0.23
N THR A 51 3.79 -1.25 1.11
CA THR A 51 3.62 -2.39 2.02
C THR A 51 2.33 -3.16 1.71
N TRP A 52 2.13 -4.27 2.38
CA TRP A 52 0.91 -5.06 2.30
C TRP A 52 0.53 -5.55 3.69
N PHE A 53 -0.71 -5.99 3.88
CA PHE A 53 -1.18 -6.68 5.07
C PHE A 53 -1.99 -7.91 4.73
N PHE A 54 -1.86 -8.98 5.52
CA PHE A 54 -2.58 -10.23 5.26
C PHE A 54 -3.98 -10.21 5.86
N VAL A 55 -4.92 -10.74 5.09
CA VAL A 55 -6.29 -11.04 5.52
C VAL A 55 -6.55 -12.54 5.45
N GLU A 56 -7.43 -13.03 6.30
CA GLU A 56 -7.83 -14.45 6.34
C GLU A 56 -8.65 -14.85 5.10
N THR A 57 -9.53 -13.96 4.65
CA THR A 57 -10.35 -14.14 3.45
C THR A 57 -10.38 -12.86 2.60
N GLU A 58 -10.96 -12.91 1.40
CA GLU A 58 -11.09 -11.75 0.51
C GLU A 58 -11.72 -10.53 1.20
N LYS A 59 -12.67 -10.74 2.11
CA LYS A 59 -13.36 -9.66 2.84
C LYS A 59 -12.74 -9.36 4.22
N GLY A 60 -11.64 -10.02 4.58
CA GLY A 60 -11.09 -9.98 5.93
C GLY A 60 -11.54 -11.14 6.82
N PRO A 61 -11.26 -11.07 8.14
CA PRO A 61 -10.53 -10.01 8.84
C PRO A 61 -9.02 -10.00 8.49
N LEU A 62 -8.27 -9.06 9.06
CA LEU A 62 -6.80 -9.14 9.11
C LEU A 62 -6.37 -10.43 9.80
N LYS A 63 -5.24 -11.00 9.39
CA LYS A 63 -4.62 -12.11 10.11
C LYS A 63 -4.10 -11.66 11.48
N GLU A 64 -3.93 -12.61 12.38
CA GLU A 64 -3.34 -12.35 13.69
C GLU A 64 -1.97 -11.65 13.55
N GLY A 65 -1.74 -10.60 14.35
CA GLY A 65 -0.51 -9.79 14.34
C GLY A 65 -0.42 -8.72 13.24
N GLU A 66 -1.30 -8.74 12.23
CA GLU A 66 -1.23 -7.79 11.11
C GLU A 66 -1.70 -6.39 11.50
N LEU A 67 -2.60 -6.27 12.48
CA LEU A 67 -3.02 -4.96 13.01
C LEU A 67 -1.86 -4.25 13.72
N GLU A 68 -1.11 -4.97 14.55
CA GLU A 68 0.07 -4.48 15.25
C GLU A 68 1.17 -4.10 14.25
N ARG A 69 1.37 -4.92 13.21
CA ARG A 69 2.32 -4.62 12.15
C ARG A 69 1.93 -3.38 11.34
N ALA A 70 0.63 -3.20 11.07
CA ALA A 70 0.11 -2.00 10.41
C ALA A 70 0.34 -0.75 11.26
N ALA A 71 0.08 -0.84 12.57
CA ALA A 71 0.33 0.26 13.50
C ALA A 71 1.83 0.60 13.58
N ALA A 72 2.71 -0.41 13.64
CA ALA A 72 4.16 -0.21 13.63
C ALA A 72 4.64 0.47 12.34
N TRP A 73 4.18 -0.01 11.18
CA TRP A 73 4.49 0.61 9.89
C TRP A 73 4.02 2.07 9.83
N ALA A 74 2.80 2.38 10.28
CA ALA A 74 2.29 3.74 10.29
C ALA A 74 3.14 4.69 11.17
N LYS A 75 3.67 4.20 12.30
CA LYS A 75 4.59 4.96 13.16
C LYS A 75 5.91 5.30 12.46
N GLU A 76 6.39 4.45 11.56
CA GLU A 76 7.60 4.74 10.77
C GLU A 76 7.39 5.88 9.75
N LEU A 77 6.14 6.15 9.33
CA LEU A 77 5.82 7.20 8.35
C LEU A 77 5.83 8.62 8.93
N ILE A 78 5.62 8.75 10.23
CA ILE A 78 5.50 10.04 10.93
C ILE A 78 6.82 10.50 11.57
N LYS A 79 7.92 9.80 11.30
CA LYS A 79 9.26 10.20 11.71
C LYS A 79 9.79 11.38 10.88
#